data_AF-A0AA95GHM7-F1
#
_entry.id   AF-A0AA95GHM7-F1
#
_cell.length_a   1.000
_cell.length_b   1.000
_cell.length_c   1.000
_cell.angle_alpha   90.00
_cell.angle_beta   90.00
_cell.angle_gamma   90.00
#
_symmetry.space_group_name_H-M   'P 1'
#
loop_
_entity.id
_entity.type
_entity.pdbx_description
1 polymer ?
#
loop_
_entity_poly.entity_id
_entity_poly.type
_entity_poly.pdbx_seq_one_letter_code
_entity_poly.pdbx_strand_id
1 'polypeptide(L)' 'MKFEELSEQSQEKAREVLAELLRIKYQQVFVLDDDVVTFLAHKIRKAFVELESEEKLPEFGSSDT' A
#
# COMPACT_ATOMS: atom_id res chain seq x y z
N MET A 1 8.05 -6.35 7.19
CA MET A 1 8.40 -4.96 6.84
C MET A 1 7.26 -4.05 7.26
N LYS A 2 7.57 -2.91 7.88
CA LYS A 2 6.62 -1.86 8.25
C LYS A 2 6.52 -0.82 7.14
N PHE A 3 5.52 0.06 7.19
CA PHE A 3 5.29 1.04 6.13
C PHE A 3 6.38 2.12 6.10
N GLU A 4 6.84 2.55 7.26
CA GLU A 4 7.95 3.49 7.43
C GLU A 4 9.30 2.93 6.94
N GLU A 5 9.38 1.62 6.70
CA GLU A 5 10.57 0.95 6.17
C GLU A 5 10.55 0.87 4.64
N LEU A 6 9.44 1.23 3.98
CA LEU A 6 9.33 1.25 2.51
C LEU A 6 10.14 2.39 1.91
N SER A 7 10.50 2.26 0.63
CA SER A 7 11.10 3.37 -0.13
C SER A 7 10.23 4.63 -0.05
N GLU A 8 10.86 5.81 -0.09
CA GLU A 8 10.12 7.08 -0.06
C GLU A 8 9.08 7.17 -1.20
N GLN A 9 9.44 6.63 -2.38
CA GLN A 9 8.56 6.55 -3.54
C GLN A 9 7.34 5.65 -3.27
N SER A 10 7.54 4.48 -2.67
CA SER A 10 6.44 3.58 -2.27
C SER A 10 5.53 4.25 -1.25
N GLN A 11 6.10 4.97 -0.28
CA GLN A 11 5.33 5.68 0.73
C GLN A 11 4.50 6.82 0.12
N GLU A 12 5.08 7.60 -0.78
CA GLU A 12 4.38 8.68 -1.49
C GLU A 12 3.25 8.12 -2.35
N LYS A 13 3.53 7.09 -3.14
CA LYS A 13 2.52 6.46 -3.99
C LYS A 13 1.37 5.87 -3.17
N ALA A 14 1.65 5.24 -2.04
CA ALA A 14 0.61 4.73 -1.15
C ALA A 14 -0.28 5.85 -0.58
N ARG A 15 0.30 7.00 -0.23
CA ARG A 15 -0.47 8.19 0.21
C ARG A 15 -1.35 8.75 -0.92
N GLU A 16 -0.82 8.84 -2.14
CA GLU A 16 -1.58 9.29 -3.31
C GLU A 16 -2.78 8.38 -3.60
N VAL A 17 -2.56 7.06 -3.59
CA VAL A 17 -3.63 6.07 -3.82
C VAL A 17 -4.70 6.16 -2.73
N LEU A 18 -4.29 6.33 -1.47
CA LEU A 18 -5.24 6.50 -0.37
C LEU A 18 -6.08 7.77 -0.55
N ALA A 19 -5.44 8.90 -0.87
CA ALA A 19 -6.14 10.16 -1.09
C ALA A 19 -7.15 10.06 -2.25
N GLU A 20 -6.78 9.41 -3.36
CA GLU A 20 -7.68 9.26 -4.50
C GLU A 20 -8.88 8.35 -4.20
N LEU A 21 -8.66 7.21 -3.52
CA LEU A 21 -9.77 6.34 -3.12
C LEU A 21 -10.73 7.02 -2.14
N LEU A 22 -10.21 7.81 -1.21
CA LEU A 22 -11.04 8.61 -0.30
C LEU A 22 -11.82 9.69 -1.05
N ARG A 23 -11.18 10.37 -2.01
CA ARG A 23 -11.84 11.37 -2.86
C ARG A 23 -13.00 10.76 -3.66
N ILE A 24 -12.76 9.62 -4.32
CA ILE A 24 -13.79 8.89 -5.07
C ILE A 24 -14.95 8.51 -4.15
N LYS A 25 -14.65 7.97 -2.96
CA LYS A 25 -15.69 7.55 -2.03
C LYS A 25 -16.51 8.74 -1.52
N TYR A 26 -15.85 9.84 -1.16
CA TYR A 26 -16.54 11.06 -0.75
C TYR A 26 -17.45 11.61 -1.84
N GLN A 27 -17.01 11.58 -3.10
CA GLN A 27 -17.84 12.01 -4.24
C GLN A 27 -19.08 11.14 -4.47
N GLN A 28 -19.06 9.87 -4.04
CA GLN A 28 -20.18 8.95 -4.23
C GLN A 28 -21.26 9.07 -3.15
N VAL A 29 -20.84 9.22 -1.89
CA VAL A 29 -21.77 9.15 -0.74
C VAL A 29 -21.78 10.42 0.12
N PHE A 30 -20.98 11.43 -0.22
CA PHE A 30 -20.81 12.70 0.50
C PHE A 30 -20.44 12.56 1.99
N VAL A 31 -19.95 11.38 2.38
CA VAL A 31 -19.56 11.01 3.75
C VAL A 31 -18.28 10.16 3.69
N LEU A 32 -17.38 10.38 4.65
CA LEU A 32 -16.23 9.53 4.89
C LEU A 32 -16.28 9.04 6.33
N ASP A 33 -16.75 7.81 6.53
CA ASP A 33 -16.76 7.17 7.84
C ASP A 33 -15.33 6.81 8.27
N ASP A 34 -15.00 7.05 9.54
CA ASP A 34 -13.66 6.77 10.09
C ASP A 34 -13.25 5.29 9.92
N ASP A 35 -14.20 4.37 10.02
CA ASP A 35 -14.00 2.93 9.77
C ASP A 35 -13.55 2.66 8.34
N VAL A 36 -14.14 3.37 7.38
CA VAL A 36 -13.79 3.27 5.96
C VAL A 36 -12.39 3.83 5.72
N VAL A 37 -12.08 4.99 6.31
CA VAL A 37 -10.75 5.60 6.17
C VAL A 37 -9.68 4.65 6.72
N THR A 38 -9.89 4.13 7.92
CA THR A 38 -8.98 3.20 8.59
C THR A 38 -8.82 1.90 7.80
N PHE A 39 -9.92 1.34 7.29
CA PHE A 39 -9.90 0.12 6.49
C PHE A 39 -9.10 0.28 5.19
N LEU A 40 -9.31 1.38 4.46
CA LEU A 40 -8.60 1.67 3.21
C LEU A 40 -7.11 1.89 3.48
N ALA A 41 -6.76 2.65 4.52
CA ALA A 41 -5.38 2.88 4.92
C ALA A 41 -4.66 1.56 5.23
N HIS A 42 -5.30 0.66 5.99
CA HIS A 42 -4.72 -0.66 6.29
C HIS A 42 -4.52 -1.52 5.05
N LYS A 43 -5.49 -1.55 4.12
CA LYS A 43 -5.37 -2.33 2.88
C LYS A 43 -4.25 -1.85 1.99
N ILE A 44 -4.16 -0.54 1.76
CA ILE A 44 -3.12 0.06 0.92
C ILE A 44 -1.75 -0.18 1.55
N ARG A 45 -1.61 0.08 2.85
CA ARG A 45 -0.37 -0.18 3.58
C ARG A 45 0.11 -1.62 3.38
N LYS A 46 -0.79 -2.59 3.54
CA LYS A 46 -0.48 -4.01 3.39
C LYS A 46 -0.05 -4.35 1.96
N ALA A 47 -0.77 -3.87 0.95
CA ALA A 47 -0.44 -4.13 -0.45
C ALA A 47 0.95 -3.62 -0.84
N PHE A 48 1.31 -2.38 -0.44
CA PHE A 48 2.64 -1.84 -0.73
C PHE A 48 3.77 -2.56 0.01
N VAL A 49 3.51 -2.96 1.27
CA VAL A 49 4.45 -3.81 2.02
C VAL A 49 4.67 -5.14 1.32
N GLU A 50 3.61 -5.78 0.83
CA GLU A 50 3.70 -7.06 0.11
C GLU A 50 4.47 -6.91 -1.21
N LEU A 51 4.15 -5.91 -2.04
CA LEU A 51 4.82 -5.67 -3.33
C LEU A 51 6.34 -5.47 -3.19
N GLU A 52 6.77 -4.62 -2.26
CA GLU A 52 8.20 -4.35 -2.06
C GLU A 52 8.91 -5.48 -1.28
N SER A 53 8.16 -6.34 -0.58
CA SER A 53 8.70 -7.56 0.03
C SER A 53 8.80 -8.72 -0.95
N GLU A 54 7.91 -8.79 -1.95
CA GLU A 54 7.97 -9.77 -3.04
C GLU A 54 9.15 -9.47 -3.97
N GLU A 55 9.45 -8.20 -4.26
CA GLU A 55 10.72 -7.81 -4.92
C GLU A 55 11.97 -8.21 -4.12
N LYS A 56 11.85 -8.42 -2.80
CA LYS A 56 12.93 -8.86 -1.91
C LYS A 56 13.05 -10.37 -1.76
N LEU A 57 12.24 -11.18 -2.43
CA LEU A 57 12.54 -12.61 -2.52
C LEU A 57 13.92 -12.73 -3.17
N PRO A 58 14.92 -13.35 -2.51
CA PRO A 58 16.20 -13.55 -3.13
C PRO A 58 15.95 -14.31 -4.44
N GLU A 59 16.53 -13.83 -5.55
CA GLU A 59 16.68 -14.64 -6.74
C GLU A 59 17.20 -15.98 -6.26
N PHE A 60 16.40 -17.04 -6.40
CA PHE A 60 16.83 -18.39 -6.08
C PHE A 60 18.08 -18.61 -6.91
N GLY A 61 19.23 -18.56 -6.24
CA GLY A 61 20.52 -18.75 -6.86
C GLY A 61 20.46 -20.02 -7.68
N SER A 62 20.86 -19.90 -8.94
CA SER A 62 21.18 -21.02 -9.79
C SER A 62 22.06 -22.00 -9.02
N SER A 63 21.46 -23.08 -8.52
CA SER A 63 22.22 -24.27 -8.17
C SER A 63 22.24 -25.15 -9.42
N ASP A 64 23.15 -24.82 -10.33
CA ASP A 64 23.79 -25.84 -11.15
C ASP A 64 24.56 -26.75 -10.19
N THR A 65 24.05 -27.97 -9.96
CA THR A 65 24.80 -29.23 -9.78
C THR A 65 23.85 -30.41 -9.77
#